data_AF-A0A843XPU0-F1
#
_entry.id   AF-A0A843XPU0-F1
#
_cell.length_a   1.000
_cell.length_b   1.000
_cell.length_c   1.000
_cell.angle_alpha   90.00
_cell.angle_beta   90.00
_cell.angle_gamma   90.00
#
_symmetry.space_group_name_H-M   'P 1'
#
loop_
_entity.id
_entity.type
_entity.pdbx_description
1 polymer ?
#
loop_
_entity_poly.entity_id
_entity_poly.type
_entity_poly.pdbx_seq_one_letter_code
_entity_poly.pdbx_strand_id
1 'polypeptide(L)'
;MQVFLRAQNYELWKIVNKGPYVLPEDEDTWTKDQIAKGTLNWSALNMMQCAVHPKEFSRVSTCSKAKEMWDKLELIYEGTSE
;
A
#
# COMPACT_ATOMS: atom_id res chain seq x y z
N MET A 1 7.29 1.27 10.13
CA MET A 1 6.46 1.96 9.10
C MET A 1 5.01 2.20 9.56
N GLN A 2 4.41 1.29 10.35
CA GLN A 2 3.01 1.41 10.81
C GLN A 2 2.68 2.73 11.53
N VAL A 3 3.54 3.16 12.47
CA VAL A 3 3.34 4.42 13.23
C VAL A 3 3.29 5.63 12.31
N PHE A 4 4.17 5.68 11.30
CA PHE A 4 4.21 6.75 10.32
C PHE A 4 2.91 6.83 9.51
N LEU A 5 2.43 5.71 8.95
CA LEU A 5 1.20 5.68 8.15
C LEU A 5 -0.02 6.11 8.98
N ARG A 6 -0.13 5.64 10.23
CA ARG A 6 -1.20 6.03 11.16
C ARG A 6 -1.17 7.54 11.49
N ALA A 7 0.01 8.11 11.64
CA ALA A 7 0.19 9.53 11.94
C ALA A 7 -0.16 10.44 10.74
N GLN A 8 0.09 9.97 9.51
CA GLN A 8 -0.25 10.74 8.30
C GLN A 8 -1.74 10.74 8.03
N ASN A 9 -2.38 9.57 8.02
CA ASN A 9 -3.81 9.44 7.78
C ASN A 9 -4.29 8.07 8.28
N TYR A 10 -5.21 8.06 9.24
CA TYR A 10 -5.73 6.81 9.78
C TYR A 10 -6.54 5.99 8.78
N GLU A 11 -7.24 6.64 7.84
CA GLU A 11 -7.94 5.93 6.75
C GLU A 11 -6.93 5.28 5.80
N LEU A 12 -5.78 5.91 5.54
CA LEU A 12 -4.69 5.30 4.78
C LEU A 12 -4.19 4.02 5.47
N TRP A 13 -3.97 4.05 6.79
CA TRP A 13 -3.61 2.84 7.54
C TRP A 13 -4.69 1.75 7.43
N LYS A 14 -5.97 2.10 7.43
CA LYS A 14 -7.05 1.12 7.24
C LYS A 14 -7.01 0.46 5.86
N ILE A 15 -6.70 1.22 4.79
CA ILE A 15 -6.48 0.67 3.44
C ILE A 15 -5.32 -0.33 3.46
N VAL A 16 -4.18 0.07 4.02
CA VAL A 16 -2.96 -0.75 4.06
C VAL A 16 -3.16 -2.01 4.90
N ASN A 17 -3.85 -1.93 6.03
CA ASN A 17 -4.00 -3.04 6.96
C ASN A 17 -5.08 -4.05 6.55
N LYS A 18 -6.25 -3.58 6.07
CA LYS A 18 -7.40 -4.46 5.82
C LYS A 18 -7.35 -5.19 4.48
N GLY A 19 -6.48 -4.80 3.56
CA GLY A 19 -6.37 -5.50 2.28
C GLY A 19 -7.44 -5.12 1.28
N PRO A 20 -7.25 -5.53 0.01
CA PRO A 20 -7.47 -4.66 -1.12
C PRO A 20 -8.95 -4.38 -1.30
N TYR A 21 -9.27 -3.09 -1.37
CA TYR A 21 -10.49 -2.68 -2.01
C TYR A 21 -10.36 -3.07 -3.48
N VAL A 22 -11.18 -4.02 -3.92
CA VAL A 22 -11.27 -4.37 -5.34
C VAL A 22 -11.91 -3.17 -6.02
N LEU A 23 -11.08 -2.41 -6.73
CA LEU A 23 -11.54 -1.35 -7.61
C LEU A 23 -11.86 -1.98 -8.97
N PRO A 24 -12.92 -1.52 -9.65
CA PRO A 24 -13.18 -1.89 -11.05
C PRO A 24 -11.96 -1.60 -11.91
N GLU A 25 -11.74 -2.40 -12.95
CA GLU A 25 -10.63 -2.16 -13.91
C GLU A 25 -10.81 -0.85 -14.67
N ASP A 26 -12.07 -0.50 -14.96
CA ASP A 26 -12.41 0.73 -15.68
C ASP A 26 -12.52 1.91 -14.70
N GLU A 27 -11.48 2.75 -14.68
CA GLU A 27 -11.42 3.96 -13.85
C GLU A 27 -12.53 4.98 -14.17
N ASP A 28 -13.04 5.01 -15.41
CA ASP A 28 -14.10 5.94 -15.81
C ASP A 28 -15.45 5.62 -15.15
N THR A 29 -15.60 4.39 -14.63
CA THR A 29 -16.81 3.95 -13.91
C THR A 29 -16.76 4.23 -12.42
N TRP A 30 -15.65 4.79 -11.91
CA TRP A 30 -15.45 4.90 -10.48
C TRP A 30 -16.34 5.95 -9.84
N THR A 31 -16.98 5.54 -8.75
CA THR A 31 -17.66 6.45 -7.82
C THR A 31 -16.65 7.30 -7.07
N LYS A 32 -17.11 8.42 -6.49
CA LYS A 32 -16.27 9.29 -5.65
C LYS A 32 -15.59 8.54 -4.50
N ASP A 33 -16.27 7.55 -3.91
CA ASP A 33 -15.72 6.72 -2.85
C ASP A 33 -14.61 5.78 -3.35
N GLN A 34 -14.76 5.21 -4.55
CA GLN A 34 -13.73 4.40 -5.20
C GLN A 34 -12.50 5.22 -5.57
N ILE A 35 -12.70 6.43 -6.13
CA ILE A 35 -11.60 7.38 -6.39
C ILE A 35 -10.86 7.72 -5.10
N ALA A 36 -11.58 8.01 -4.01
CA ALA A 36 -10.97 8.30 -2.71
C ALA A 36 -10.13 7.11 -2.19
N LYS A 37 -10.66 5.88 -2.27
CA LYS A 37 -9.94 4.66 -1.86
C LYS A 37 -8.73 4.37 -2.74
N GLY A 38 -8.85 4.52 -4.06
CA GLY A 38 -7.73 4.42 -5.01
C GLY A 38 -6.63 5.42 -4.66
N THR A 39 -7.00 6.69 -4.47
CA THR A 39 -6.08 7.77 -4.08
C THR A 39 -5.28 7.41 -2.83
N LEU A 40 -5.94 6.87 -1.81
CA LEU A 40 -5.28 6.42 -0.59
C LEU A 40 -4.35 5.22 -0.83
N ASN A 41 -4.73 4.27 -1.68
CA ASN A 41 -3.88 3.14 -2.07
C ASN A 41 -2.59 3.60 -2.76
N TRP A 42 -2.69 4.47 -3.77
CA TRP A 42 -1.51 4.99 -4.47
C TRP A 42 -0.65 5.88 -3.57
N SER A 43 -1.27 6.69 -2.71
CA SER A 43 -0.55 7.49 -1.71
C SER A 43 0.24 6.60 -0.77
N ALA A 44 -0.35 5.50 -0.29
CA ALA A 44 0.33 4.54 0.55
C ALA A 44 1.49 3.85 -0.18
N LEU A 45 1.30 3.40 -1.43
CA LEU A 45 2.36 2.81 -2.24
C LEU A 45 3.55 3.75 -2.39
N ASN A 46 3.29 5.02 -2.77
CA ASN A 46 4.34 6.02 -2.90
C ASN A 46 5.10 6.24 -1.58
N MET A 47 4.37 6.39 -0.47
CA MET A 47 4.99 6.55 0.86
C MET A 47 5.86 5.36 1.24
N MET A 48 5.38 4.14 0.99
CA MET A 48 6.13 2.92 1.29
C MET A 48 7.37 2.83 0.40
N GLN A 49 7.24 3.08 -0.91
CA GLN A 49 8.36 3.10 -1.86
C GLN A 49 9.47 4.06 -1.45
N CYS A 50 9.13 5.26 -0.98
CA CYS A 50 10.11 6.22 -0.45
C CYS A 50 10.81 5.75 0.82
N ALA A 51 10.18 4.88 1.61
CA ALA A 51 10.72 4.38 2.87
C ALA A 51 11.52 3.07 2.70
N VAL A 52 11.43 2.39 1.55
CA VAL A 52 12.16 1.14 1.28
C VAL A 52 13.62 1.43 0.94
N HIS A 53 14.53 0.60 1.47
CA HIS A 53 15.95 0.67 1.10
C HIS A 53 16.14 0.32 -0.40
N PRO A 54 17.01 1.01 -1.17
CA PRO A 54 17.18 0.78 -2.61
C PRO A 54 17.42 -0.68 -3.01
N LYS A 55 18.12 -1.45 -2.17
CA LYS A 55 18.36 -2.89 -2.37
C LYS A 55 17.09 -3.73 -2.42
N GLU A 56 16.07 -3.35 -1.63
CA GLU A 56 14.81 -4.09 -1.51
C GLU A 56 13.73 -3.54 -2.45
N PHE A 57 13.96 -2.37 -3.07
CA PHE A 57 12.99 -1.71 -3.96
C PHE A 57 12.55 -2.61 -5.11
N SER A 58 13.46 -3.33 -5.75
CA SER A 58 13.16 -4.23 -6.87
C SER A 58 12.20 -5.38 -6.50
N ARG A 59 12.14 -5.75 -5.22
CA ARG A 59 11.27 -6.83 -4.72
C ARG A 59 9.82 -6.37 -4.53
N VAL A 60 9.61 -5.06 -4.40
CA VAL A 60 8.32 -4.45 -4.07
C VAL A 60 7.82 -3.47 -5.14
N SER A 61 8.63 -3.11 -6.13
CA SER A 61 8.30 -2.12 -7.16
C SER A 61 7.12 -2.53 -8.05
N THR A 62 6.84 -3.83 -8.17
CA THR A 62 5.74 -4.37 -8.99
C THR A 62 4.39 -4.42 -8.26
N CYS A 63 4.34 -4.08 -6.97
CA CYS A 63 3.11 -4.14 -6.20
C CYS A 63 2.16 -3.02 -6.65
N SER A 64 0.94 -3.39 -7.05
CA SER A 64 -0.13 -2.44 -7.43
C SER A 64 -1.08 -2.14 -6.27
N LYS A 65 -0.99 -2.92 -5.18
CA LYS A 65 -1.83 -2.81 -3.98
C LYS A 65 -0.96 -2.50 -2.78
N ALA A 66 -1.36 -1.49 -2.01
CA ALA A 66 -0.65 -1.08 -0.82
C ALA A 66 -0.55 -2.21 0.22
N LYS A 67 -1.61 -3.01 0.38
CA LYS A 67 -1.57 -4.21 1.26
C LYS A 67 -0.53 -5.22 0.80
N GLU A 68 -0.47 -5.52 -0.50
CA GLU A 68 0.51 -6.46 -1.05
C GLU A 68 1.94 -5.99 -0.79
N MET A 69 2.20 -4.70 -1.00
CA MET A 69 3.50 -4.11 -0.70
C MET A 69 3.82 -4.17 0.79
N TRP A 70 2.84 -3.88 1.65
CA TRP A 70 2.98 -3.97 3.10
C TRP A 70 3.33 -5.39 3.56
N ASP A 71 2.59 -6.39 3.09
CA ASP A 71 2.81 -7.80 3.43
C ASP A 71 4.22 -8.25 3.00
N LYS A 72 4.65 -7.87 1.80
CA LYS A 72 6.02 -8.13 1.34
C LYS A 72 7.07 -7.44 2.22
N LEU A 73 6.84 -6.20 2.64
CA LEU A 73 7.76 -5.49 3.52
C LEU A 73 7.86 -6.13 4.91
N GLU A 74 6.74 -6.60 5.46
CA GLU A 74 6.74 -7.39 6.71
C GLU A 74 7.62 -8.64 6.53
N LEU A 75 7.45 -9.40 5.44
CA LEU A 75 8.29 -10.58 5.16
C LEU A 75 9.79 -10.23 5.02
N ILE A 76 10.12 -9.12 4.35
CA ILE A 76 11.50 -8.70 4.11
C ILE A 76 12.21 -8.31 5.41
N TYR A 77 11.54 -7.54 6.27
CA TYR A 77 12.17 -6.91 7.43
C TYR A 77 11.97 -7.68 8.74
N GLU A 78 10.87 -8.41 8.89
CA GLU A 78 10.59 -9.21 10.09
C GLU A 78 11.07 -10.66 9.94
N GLY A 79 11.47 -11.07 8.74
CA GLY A 79 12.22 -12.31 8.54
C GLY A 79 11.41 -13.59 8.79
N THR A 80 10.08 -13.54 8.65
CA THR A 80 9.28 -14.76 8.51
C THR A 80 9.53 -15.35 7.13
N SER A 81 10.68 -16.00 7.03
CA SER A 81 11.00 -16.96 5.98
C SER A 81 9.89 -18.01 5.97
N GLU A 82 9.37 -18.30 4.77
CA GLU A 82 8.86 -19.64 4.50
C GLU A 82 10.03 -20.64 4.60
#